data_AF-A0A6J7LJR0-F1
#
_entry.id   AF-A0A6J7LJR0-F1
#
_cell.length_a   1.000
_cell.length_b   1.000
_cell.length_c   1.000
_cell.angle_alpha   90.00
_cell.angle_beta   90.00
_cell.angle_gamma   90.00
#
_symmetry.space_group_name_H-M   'P 1'
#
loop_
_entity.id
_entity.type
_entity.pdbx_description
1 polymer ?
#
loop_
_entity_poly.entity_id
_entity_poly.type
_entity_poly.pdbx_seq_one_letter_code
_entity_poly.pdbx_strand_id
1 'polypeptide(L)' 'MLFRREGWVPADYAQWSADLLQQQVAFVEPTRWDGEIVGRLSFLHPATTEAMIIEVLDAMS' A
#
# COMPACT_ATOMS: atom_id res chain seq x y z
N MET A 1 2.37 -4.52 -8.10
CA MET A 1 1.17 -3.81 -8.58
C MET A 1 1.28 -2.33 -8.23
N LEU A 2 0.99 -1.43 -9.18
CA LEU A 2 0.84 0.00 -8.94
C LEU A 2 -0.65 0.36 -8.96
N PHE A 3 -1.09 1.25 -8.08
CA PHE A 3 -2.48 1.65 -8.01
C PHE A 3 -2.63 3.06 -7.44
N ARG A 4 -3.75 3.70 -7.78
CA ARG A 4 -4.12 5.03 -7.29
C ARG A 4 -5.36 4.90 -6.43
N ARG A 5 -5.36 5.59 -5.29
CA ARG A 5 -6.55 5.80 -4.47
C ARG A 5 -7.07 7.22 -4.72
N GLU A 6 -8.31 7.33 -5.19
CA GLU A 6 -8.92 8.63 -5.43
C GLU A 6 -9.06 9.42 -4.13
N GLY A 7 -8.79 10.73 -4.19
CA GLY A 7 -8.84 11.63 -3.04
C GLY A 7 -7.61 11.62 -2.13
N TRP A 8 -6.68 10.67 -2.30
CA TRP A 8 -5.48 10.59 -1.47
C TRP A 8 -4.39 11.58 -1.89
N VAL A 9 -3.85 12.30 -0.91
CA VAL A 9 -2.64 13.11 -1.01
C VAL A 9 -1.42 12.31 -0.54
N PRO A 10 -0.18 12.78 -0.78
CA PRO A 10 1.02 12.01 -0.41
C PRO A 10 1.11 11.66 1.09
N ALA A 11 0.55 12.51 1.96
CA ALA A 11 0.50 12.24 3.40
C ALA A 11 -0.38 11.04 3.75
N ASP A 12 -1.48 10.81 3.03
CA ASP A 12 -2.37 9.67 3.28
C ASP A 12 -1.65 8.35 2.99
N TYR A 13 -0.89 8.29 1.88
CA TYR A 13 -0.05 7.12 1.57
C TYR A 13 1.03 6.87 2.63
N ALA A 14 1.64 7.93 3.17
CA ALA A 14 2.65 7.81 4.22
C ALA A 14 2.05 7.31 5.54
N GLN A 15 0.87 7.81 5.91
CA GLN A 15 0.16 7.38 7.12
C GLN A 15 -0.26 5.90 7.01
N TRP A 16 -0.90 5.53 5.90
CA TRP A 16 -1.30 4.14 5.63
C TRP A 16 -0.12 3.17 5.64
N SER A 17 1.01 3.54 5.03
CA SER A 17 2.25 2.77 5.08
C SER A 17 2.76 2.57 6.52
N ALA A 18 2.77 3.65 7.30
CA ALA A 18 3.20 3.61 8.70
C ALA A 18 2.28 2.72 9.55
N ASP A 19 0.97 2.80 9.35
CA ASP A 19 -0.01 2.00 10.09
C ASP A 19 0.12 0.51 9.78
N LEU A 20 0.29 0.14 8.51
CA LEU A 20 0.54 -1.26 8.10
C LEU A 20 1.82 -1.82 8.70
N LEU A 21 2.88 -1.00 8.76
CA LEU A 21 4.14 -1.40 9.36
C LEU A 21 4.01 -1.57 10.88
N GLN A 22 3.32 -0.65 11.55
CA GLN A 22 3.06 -0.73 12.99
C GLN A 22 2.23 -1.98 13.37
N GLN A 23 1.26 -2.33 12.54
CA GLN A 23 0.41 -3.50 12.73
C GLN A 23 1.06 -4.81 12.25
N GLN A 24 2.29 -4.73 11.71
CA GLN A 24 3.03 -5.87 11.17
C GLN A 24 2.28 -6.62 10.05
N VAL A 25 1.42 -5.92 9.31
CA VAL A 25 0.62 -6.48 8.21
C VAL A 25 1.42 -6.51 6.92
N ALA A 26 2.03 -5.38 6.55
CA ALA A 26 2.82 -5.27 5.33
C ALA A 26 3.84 -4.13 5.40
N PHE A 27 4.87 -4.23 4.56
CA PHE A 27 5.79 -3.14 4.30
C PHE A 27 5.51 -2.57 2.90
N VAL A 28 4.98 -1.35 2.86
CA VAL A 28 4.53 -0.69 1.63
C VAL A 28 5.09 0.70 1.55
N GLU A 29 5.51 1.14 0.38
CA GLU A 29 6.05 2.49 0.18
C GLU A 29 5.39 3.11 -1.05
N PRO A 30 4.94 4.39 -0.97
CA PRO A 30 4.50 5.11 -2.15
C PRO A 30 5.66 5.32 -3.12
N THR A 31 5.34 5.45 -4.40
CA THR A 31 6.31 5.78 -5.44
C THR A 31 5.76 6.82 -6.39
N ARG A 32 6.65 7.44 -7.17
CA ARG A 32 6.24 8.34 -8.25
C ARG A 32 6.12 7.56 -9.55
N TRP A 33 4.98 7.66 -10.19
CA TRP A 33 4.73 7.11 -11.52
C TRP A 33 3.97 8.15 -12.35
N ASP A 34 4.51 8.47 -13.53
CA ASP A 34 3.93 9.45 -14.47
C ASP A 34 3.58 10.81 -13.81
N GLY A 35 4.48 11.31 -12.95
CA GLY A 35 4.29 12.57 -12.23
C GLY A 35 3.36 12.51 -11.01
N GLU A 36 2.72 11.37 -10.76
CA GLU A 36 1.78 11.19 -9.66
C GLU A 36 2.33 10.30 -8.55
N ILE A 37 1.81 10.49 -7.33
CA ILE A 37 2.08 9.59 -6.20
C ILE A 37 1.08 8.44 -6.25
N VAL A 38 1.61 7.22 -6.24
CA VAL A 38 0.85 5.98 -6.31
C VAL A 38 1.31 4.99 -5.24
N GLY A 39 0.40 4.11 -4.82
CA GLY A 39 0.73 2.97 -3.98
C GLY A 39 1.42 1.86 -4.77
N ARG A 40 2.37 1.15 -4.16
CA ARG A 40 3.07 0.03 -4.77
C ARG A 40 3.07 -1.19 -3.85
N LEU A 41 2.42 -2.27 -4.29
CA LEU A 41 2.55 -3.59 -3.67
C LEU A 41 3.58 -4.44 -4.41
N SER A 42 4.55 -4.97 -3.67
CA SER A 42 5.57 -5.91 -4.17
C SER A 42 5.39 -7.24 -3.45
N PHE A 43 5.09 -8.30 -4.20
CA PHE A 43 4.89 -9.65 -3.66
C PHE A 43 6.22 -10.40 -3.73
N LEU A 44 6.86 -10.60 -2.58
CA LEU A 44 8.20 -11.17 -2.49
C LEU A 44 8.21 -12.67 -2.21
N HIS A 45 7.16 -13.19 -1.56
CA HIS A 45 7.10 -14.57 -1.10
C HIS A 45 6.03 -15.36 -1.86
N PRO A 46 6.32 -16.59 -2.34
CA PRO A 46 5.33 -17.41 -3.07
C PRO A 46 4.07 -17.76 -2.27
N ALA A 47 4.16 -17.73 -0.94
CA ALA A 47 3.02 -17.97 -0.05
C ALA A 47 2.18 -16.72 0.24
N THR A 48 2.45 -15.57 -0.41
CA THR A 48 1.55 -14.42 -0.31
C THR A 48 0.18 -14.81 -0.88
N THR A 49 -0.85 -14.69 -0.06
CA THR A 49 -2.23 -15.06 -0.42
C THR A 49 -3.05 -13.84 -0.78
N GLU A 50 -4.17 -14.04 -1.48
CA GLU A 50 -5.12 -12.98 -1.78
C GLU A 50 -5.70 -12.32 -0.52
N ALA A 51 -5.96 -13.10 0.53
CA ALA A 51 -6.46 -12.58 1.81
C ALA A 51 -5.51 -11.54 2.43
N MET A 52 -4.18 -11.76 2.35
CA MET A 52 -3.19 -10.78 2.81
C MET A 52 -3.23 -9.49 1.97
N ILE A 53 -3.54 -9.59 0.68
CA ILE A 53 -3.66 -8.42 -0.19
C ILE A 53 -4.92 -7.61 0.18
N ILE A 54 -6.04 -8.30 0.43
CA ILE A 54 -7.29 -7.66 0.85
C ILE A 54 -7.08 -6.92 2.17
N GLU A 55 -6.44 -7.53 3.16
CA GLU A 55 -6.15 -6.89 4.46
C GLU A 55 -5.37 -5.57 4.31
N VAL A 56 -4.39 -5.55 3.40
CA VAL A 56 -3.61 -4.35 3.09
C VAL A 56 -4.45 -3.24 2.44
N LEU A 57 -5.38 -3.63 1.56
CA LEU A 57 -6.27 -2.69 0.88
C LEU A 57 -7.40 -2.19 1.78
N ASP A 58 -7.88 -3.02 2.71
CA ASP A 58 -8.92 -2.65 3.68
C ASP A 58 -8.42 -1.60 4.68
N ALA A 59 -7.11 -1.59 4.97
CA ALA A 59 -6.47 -0.55 5.80
C ALA A 59 -6.46 0.85 5.15
N MET A 60 -6.96 1.01 3.92
CA MET A 60 -7.02 2.29 3.20
C MET A 60 -8.31 3.10 3.48
N SER A 61 -9.09 2.70 4.46
CA SER A 61 -10.33 3.36 4.90
C SER A 61 -10.07 4.42 5.97
#